data_AF-A0A3M5X4Q0-F1
#
_entry.id   AF-A0A3M5X4Q0-F1
#
_cell.length_a   1.000
_cell.length_b   1.000
_cell.length_c   1.000
_cell.angle_alpha   90.00
_cell.angle_beta   90.00
_cell.angle_gamma   90.00
#
_symmetry.space_group_name_H-M   'P 1'
#
loop_
_entity.id
_entity.type
_entity.pdbx_description
1 polymer ?
#
loop_
_entity_poly.entity_id
_entity_poly.type
_entity_poly.pdbx_seq_one_letter_code
_entity_poly.pdbx_strand_id
1 'polypeptide(L)'
;MFHTGVLYQLIHALALLGVAILATHIPGRLITWAGFSFAIGILLFSGSLYALTLTGFSKLGIITPFGGLAFLFGWSMLGLAAWRLGSPP
;
A
#
# COMPACT_ATOMS: atom_id res chain seq x y z
N MET A 1 16.16 8.67 6.16
CA MET A 1 15.31 7.48 5.94
C MET A 1 14.05 7.48 6.81
N PHE A 2 14.11 7.90 8.08
CA PHE A 2 12.92 7.94 8.96
C PHE A 2 11.80 8.84 8.40
N HIS A 3 12.12 10.10 8.07
CA HIS A 3 11.14 11.03 7.48
C HIS A 3 10.51 10.50 6.18
N THR A 4 11.31 9.83 5.34
CA THR A 4 10.82 9.13 4.14
C THR A 4 9.84 8.02 4.51
N GLY A 5 10.15 7.17 5.49
CA GLY A 5 9.26 6.13 5.97
C GLY A 5 7.93 6.67 6.50
N VAL A 6 7.98 7.78 7.25
CA VAL A 6 6.79 8.47 7.79
C VAL A 6 5.93 9.05 6.66
N LEU A 7 6.54 9.75 5.70
CA LEU A 7 5.82 10.34 4.58
C LEU A 7 5.14 9.24 3.73
N TYR A 8 5.86 8.16 3.42
CA TYR A 8 5.30 7.03 2.67
C TYR A 8 4.18 6.34 3.44
N GLN A 9 4.33 6.16 4.75
CA GLN A 9 3.26 5.61 5.60
C GLN A 9 2.02 6.50 5.56
N LEU A 10 2.18 7.82 5.71
CA LEU A 10 1.06 8.76 5.69
C LEU A 10 0.29 8.69 4.37
N ILE A 11 0.99 8.80 3.24
CA ILE A 11 0.37 8.80 1.90
C ILE A 11 -0.41 7.49 1.68
N HIS A 12 0.20 6.33 1.98
CA HIS A 12 -0.43 5.04 1.74
C HIS A 12 -1.47 4.66 2.80
N ALA A 13 -1.38 5.19 4.03
CA ALA A 13 -2.41 5.05 5.03
C ALA A 13 -3.67 5.84 4.66
N LEU A 14 -3.51 7.05 4.09
CA LEU A 14 -4.64 7.80 3.53
C LEU A 14 -5.26 7.06 2.34
N ALA A 15 -4.44 6.47 1.45
CA ALA A 15 -4.95 5.62 0.38
C ALA A 15 -5.72 4.42 0.94
N LEU A 16 -5.19 3.72 1.94
CA LEU A 16 -5.85 2.60 2.61
C LEU A 16 -7.17 3.02 3.28
N LEU A 17 -7.22 4.18 3.92
CA LEU A 17 -8.46 4.75 4.46
C LEU A 17 -9.48 4.98 3.34
N GLY A 18 -9.05 5.53 2.22
CA GLY A 18 -9.87 5.67 1.02
C GLY A 18 -10.40 4.32 0.52
N VAL A 19 -9.57 3.28 0.50
CA VAL A 19 -10.00 1.91 0.14
C VAL A 19 -11.03 1.37 1.13
N ALA A 20 -10.85 1.60 2.44
CA ALA A 20 -11.79 1.15 3.46
C ALA A 20 -13.16 1.82 3.31
N ILE A 21 -13.18 3.13 3.02
CA ILE A 21 -14.41 3.86 2.72
C ILE A 21 -15.02 3.34 1.41
N LEU A 22 -14.23 3.14 0.36
CA LEU A 22 -14.73 2.64 -0.92
C LEU A 22 -15.33 1.24 -0.78
N ALA A 23 -14.78 0.39 0.08
CA ALA A 23 -15.27 -0.96 0.33
C ALA A 23 -16.68 -1.00 0.95
N THR A 24 -17.15 0.07 1.61
CA THR A 24 -18.51 0.15 2.13
C THR A 24 -19.54 0.42 1.03
N HIS A 25 -19.12 1.02 -0.08
CA HIS A 25 -19.99 1.38 -1.20
C HIS A 25 -19.86 0.41 -2.38
N ILE A 26 -18.66 -0.11 -2.62
CA ILE A 26 -18.32 -0.95 -3.76
C ILE A 26 -17.64 -2.23 -3.26
N PRO A 27 -18.43 -3.18 -2.72
CA PRO A 27 -17.88 -4.45 -2.27
C PRO A 27 -17.36 -5.23 -3.47
N GLY A 28 -16.15 -5.77 -3.35
CA GLY A 28 -15.56 -6.54 -4.42
C GLY A 28 -14.17 -7.02 -4.10
N ARG A 29 -13.80 -8.18 -4.67
CA ARG A 29 -12.51 -8.82 -4.45
C ARG A 29 -11.34 -7.88 -4.75
N LEU A 30 -11.43 -7.06 -5.81
CA LEU A 30 -10.38 -6.10 -6.18
C LEU A 30 -10.12 -5.05 -5.08
N ILE A 31 -11.17 -4.48 -4.49
CA ILE A 31 -11.06 -3.48 -3.41
C ILE A 31 -10.45 -4.12 -2.16
N THR A 32 -10.87 -5.34 -1.80
CA THR A 32 -10.29 -6.08 -0.68
C THR A 32 -8.79 -6.33 -0.87
N TRP A 33 -8.39 -6.83 -2.06
CA TRP A 33 -6.97 -7.06 -2.34
C TRP A 33 -6.16 -5.77 -2.38
N ALA A 34 -6.75 -4.65 -2.84
CA ALA A 34 -6.10 -3.35 -2.79
C ALA A 34 -5.78 -2.95 -1.35
N GLY A 35 -6.74 -3.14 -0.43
CA GLY A 35 -6.57 -2.84 0.99
C GLY A 35 -5.46 -3.67 1.64
N PHE A 36 -5.45 -4.99 1.42
CA PHE A 36 -4.36 -5.85 1.90
C PHE A 36 -3.01 -5.46 1.31
N SER A 37 -2.95 -5.11 0.03
CA SER A 37 -1.71 -4.70 -0.64
C SER A 37 -1.14 -3.42 -0.05
N PHE A 38 -1.97 -2.41 0.25
CA PHE A 38 -1.52 -1.21 0.95
C PHE A 38 -1.06 -1.51 2.39
N ALA A 39 -1.81 -2.32 3.14
CA ALA A 39 -1.44 -2.66 4.51
C ALA A 39 -0.08 -3.40 4.57
N ILE A 40 0.11 -4.41 3.73
CA ILE A 40 1.38 -5.16 3.61
C ILE A 40 2.49 -4.23 3.12
N GLY A 41 2.21 -3.37 2.14
CA GLY A 41 3.16 -2.39 1.63
C GLY A 41 3.67 -1.44 2.71
N ILE A 42 2.78 -0.91 3.56
CA ILE A 42 3.16 -0.02 4.69
C ILE A 42 4.09 -0.77 5.66
N LEU A 43 3.73 -1.99 6.04
CA LEU A 43 4.52 -2.79 6.98
C LEU A 43 5.92 -3.10 6.41
N LEU A 44 6.01 -3.51 5.16
CA LEU A 44 7.28 -3.89 4.53
C LEU A 44 8.14 -2.69 4.16
N PHE A 45 7.55 -1.61 3.64
CA PHE A 45 8.29 -0.44 3.16
C PHE A 45 8.64 0.51 4.31
N SER A 46 7.64 1.03 5.02
CA SER A 46 7.89 1.99 6.09
C SER A 46 8.50 1.31 7.31
N GLY A 47 8.06 0.09 7.63
CA GLY A 47 8.63 -0.69 8.73
C GLY A 47 10.12 -1.01 8.52
N SER A 48 10.55 -1.38 7.30
CA SER A 48 11.97 -1.62 7.01
C SER A 48 12.80 -0.34 7.15
N LEU A 49 12.28 0.81 6.71
CA LEU A 49 12.96 2.09 6.83
C LEU A 49 13.11 2.52 8.30
N TYR A 50 12.08 2.30 9.12
CA TYR A 50 12.17 2.55 10.56
C TYR A 50 13.20 1.64 11.22
N ALA A 51 13.14 0.34 10.94
CA ALA A 51 14.09 -0.62 11.47
C ALA A 51 15.53 -0.29 11.05
N LEU A 52 15.75 0.10 9.79
CA LEU A 52 17.05 0.56 9.29
C LEU A 52 17.54 1.79 10.06
N THR A 53 16.67 2.77 10.33
CA THR A 53 17.06 3.97 11.07
C THR A 53 17.34 3.73 12.56
N LEU A 54 16.62 2.82 13.19
CA LEU A 54 16.73 2.56 14.62
C LEU A 54 17.86 1.59 14.95
N THR A 55 18.13 0.63 14.06
CA THR A 55 19.08 -0.47 14.32
C THR A 55 20.38 -0.36 13.50
N GLY A 56 20.40 0.42 12.42
CA GLY A 56 21.54 0.50 11.50
C GLY A 56 21.76 -0.75 10.62
N PHE A 57 20.88 -1.77 10.69
CA PHE A 57 21.02 -3.01 9.93
C PHE A 57 20.73 -2.80 8.42
N SER A 58 21.77 -2.52 7.64
CA SER A 58 21.68 -2.22 6.20
C SER A 58 20.98 -3.31 5.36
N LYS A 59 21.08 -4.59 5.74
CA LYS A 59 20.43 -5.71 5.03
C LYS A 59 18.89 -5.62 5.00
N LEU A 60 18.27 -4.88 5.93
CA LEU A 60 16.82 -4.66 5.93
C LEU A 60 16.33 -3.84 4.73
N GLY A 61 17.22 -3.11 4.06
CA GLY A 61 16.90 -2.37 2.83
C GLY A 61 16.43 -3.26 1.68
N ILE A 62 16.77 -4.55 1.67
CA ILE A 62 16.30 -5.52 0.65
C ILE A 62 14.79 -5.78 0.78
N ILE A 63 14.18 -5.53 1.94
CA ILE A 63 12.75 -5.73 2.18
C ILE A 63 11.91 -4.60 1.54
N THR A 64 12.47 -3.38 1.50
CA THR A 64 11.82 -2.18 0.97
C THR A 64 11.23 -2.32 -0.44
N PRO A 65 11.93 -2.88 -1.45
CA PRO A 65 11.34 -3.05 -2.79
C PRO A 65 10.10 -3.94 -2.81
N PHE A 66 10.00 -4.95 -1.94
CA PHE A 66 8.79 -5.78 -1.85
C PHE A 66 7.58 -4.99 -1.35
N GLY A 67 7.79 -4.07 -0.42
CA GLY A 67 6.74 -3.13 0.00
C GLY A 67 6.31 -2.20 -1.13
N GLY A 68 7.26 -1.72 -1.93
CA GLY A 68 6.96 -0.92 -3.13
C GLY A 68 6.14 -1.68 -4.18
N LEU A 69 6.45 -2.96 -4.42
CA LEU A 69 5.66 -3.83 -5.29
C LEU A 69 4.23 -4.03 -4.75
N ALA A 70 4.06 -4.20 -3.44
CA ALA A 70 2.75 -4.29 -2.83
C ALA A 70 1.94 -3.00 -3.05
N PHE A 71 2.55 -1.82 -2.95
CA PHE A 71 1.88 -0.56 -3.29
C PHE A 71 1.45 -0.49 -4.76
N LEU A 72 2.31 -0.90 -5.69
CA LEU A 72 1.98 -0.96 -7.12
C LEU A 72 0.79 -1.89 -7.39
N PHE A 73 0.74 -3.05 -6.73
CA PHE A 73 -0.41 -3.94 -6.83
C PHE A 73 -1.69 -3.30 -6.29
N GLY A 74 -1.62 -2.62 -5.13
CA GLY A 74 -2.76 -1.92 -4.55
C GLY A 74 -3.36 -0.87 -5.49
N TRP A 75 -2.52 -0.01 -6.06
CA TRP A 75 -2.95 0.99 -7.04
C TRP A 75 -3.50 0.36 -8.32
N SER A 76 -2.86 -0.71 -8.82
CA SER A 76 -3.33 -1.44 -10.02
C SER A 76 -4.71 -2.05 -9.81
N MET A 77 -4.98 -2.62 -8.64
CA MET A 77 -6.29 -3.17 -8.27
C MET A 77 -7.38 -2.09 -8.19
N LEU A 78 -7.05 -0.91 -7.67
CA LEU A 78 -7.97 0.23 -7.67
C LEU A 78 -8.28 0.71 -9.10
N GLY A 79 -7.25 0.83 -9.95
CA GLY A 79 -7.43 1.20 -11.36
C GLY A 79 -8.30 0.20 -12.12
N LEU A 80 -8.07 -1.11 -11.90
CA LEU A 80 -8.88 -2.18 -12.47
C LEU A 80 -10.33 -2.15 -11.96
N ALA A 81 -10.54 -1.88 -10.68
CA ALA A 81 -11.88 -1.75 -10.11
C ALA A 81 -12.63 -0.56 -10.72
N ALA A 82 -11.96 0.59 -10.87
CA ALA A 82 -12.53 1.78 -11.51
C ALA A 82 -12.88 1.53 -12.99
N TRP A 83 -11.99 0.87 -13.74
CA TRP A 83 -12.25 0.50 -15.14
C TRP A 83 -13.50 -0.37 -15.29
N ARG A 84 -13.65 -1.38 -14.42
CA ARG A 84 -14.80 -2.30 -14.47
C ARG A 84 -16.13 -1.62 -14.14
N LEU A 85 -16.12 -0.59 -13.29
CA LEU A 85 -17.31 0.18 -12.98
C LEU A 85 -17.78 1.06 -14.15
N GLY A 86 -16.84 1.53 -14.99
CA GLY A 86 -17.14 2.40 -16.13
C GLY A 86 -17.43 1.68 -17.45
N SER A 87 -17.24 0.36 -17.51
CA SER A 87 -17.48 -0.42 -18.73
C SER A 87 -18.96 -0.85 -18.81
N PRO A 88 -19.72 -0.49 -19.87
CA PRO A 88 -21.10 -0.97 -20.03
C PRO A 88 -21.13 -2.50 -20.23
N PRO A 89 -22.21 -3.18 -19.78
CA PRO A 89 -22.35 -4.64 -19.83
C PRO A 89 -22.41 -5.21 -21.24
#